data_AF-A0A2T4LLC1-F1
#
_entry.id   AF-A0A2T4LLC1-F1
#
_cell.length_a   1.000
_cell.length_b   1.000
_cell.length_c   1.000
_cell.angle_alpha   90.00
_cell.angle_beta   90.00
_cell.angle_gamma   90.00
#
_symmetry.space_group_name_H-M   'P 1'
#
loop_
_entity.id
_entity.type
_entity.pdbx_description
1 polymer ?
#
loop_
_entity_poly.entity_id
_entity_poly.type
_entity_poly.pdbx_seq_one_letter_code
_entity_poly.pdbx_strand_id
1 'polypeptide(L)'
;AGTPFEHRQPGLFGAAWTNDQLRTELIVDGIHAHPAAVNIALRQKGIERFYLITDAMRAKGMPDGTYDLGGQDVIVRGSEARLASGALAGSILKMNEGLKNLMSFTQRTLNELWRVTSLNQALALNLAHRKGSIQHGKDADLVIVNSNIEVLTT
;
A
#
# COMPACT_ATOMS: atom_id res chain seq x y z
N ALA A 1 -5.89 14.93 -0.43
CA ALA A 1 -5.19 14.64 -1.70
C ALA A 1 -4.05 15.65 -1.88
N GLY A 2 -2.95 15.26 -2.53
CA GLY A 2 -1.84 16.15 -2.87
C GLY A 2 -2.11 16.99 -4.12
N THR A 3 -1.31 18.05 -4.33
CA THR A 3 -1.38 18.81 -5.59
C THR A 3 -0.97 17.94 -6.77
N PRO A 4 -1.72 17.99 -7.90
CA PRO A 4 -1.50 17.10 -9.04
C PRO A 4 -0.14 17.35 -9.70
N PHE A 5 0.31 16.38 -10.50
CA PHE A 5 1.46 16.56 -11.36
C PHE A 5 1.02 17.21 -12.68
N GLU A 6 1.60 18.36 -13.00
CA GLU A 6 1.51 18.99 -14.32
C GLU A 6 2.91 19.19 -14.90
N HIS A 7 3.07 19.16 -16.22
CA HIS A 7 4.38 19.24 -16.87
C HIS A 7 5.14 20.55 -16.57
N ARG A 8 4.43 21.66 -16.31
CA ARG A 8 5.02 22.94 -15.92
C ARG A 8 4.98 23.21 -14.41
N GLN A 9 4.19 22.45 -13.67
CA GLN A 9 4.03 22.57 -12.23
C GLN A 9 3.92 21.16 -11.63
N PRO A 10 5.06 20.50 -11.35
CA PRO A 10 5.08 19.09 -10.96
C PRO A 10 4.35 18.74 -9.65
N GLY A 11 4.02 19.75 -8.82
CA GLY A 11 3.24 19.59 -7.60
C GLY A 11 3.85 18.64 -6.57
N LEU A 12 3.02 18.16 -5.65
CA LEU A 12 3.44 17.24 -4.59
C LEU A 12 3.94 15.93 -5.18
N PHE A 13 3.25 15.38 -6.18
CA PHE A 13 3.63 14.10 -6.79
C PHE A 13 4.98 14.18 -7.51
N GLY A 14 5.24 15.26 -8.24
CA GLY A 14 6.55 15.48 -8.86
C GLY A 14 7.67 15.60 -7.84
N ALA A 15 7.45 16.36 -6.76
CA ALA A 15 8.40 16.46 -5.66
C ALA A 15 8.64 15.09 -4.98
N ALA A 16 7.58 14.33 -4.73
CA ALA A 16 7.65 13.02 -4.10
C ALA A 16 8.43 12.01 -4.97
N TRP A 17 8.18 11.99 -6.28
CA TRP A 17 8.81 11.06 -7.22
C TRP A 17 10.27 11.38 -7.52
N THR A 18 10.64 12.65 -7.63
CA THR A 18 11.99 13.08 -8.03
C THR A 18 12.95 13.28 -6.86
N ASN A 19 12.47 13.36 -5.62
CA ASN A 19 13.33 13.52 -4.46
C ASN A 19 13.70 12.15 -3.84
N ASP A 20 14.96 11.74 -4.00
CA ASP A 20 15.48 10.47 -3.47
C ASP A 20 15.60 10.43 -1.94
N GLN A 21 15.51 11.57 -1.25
CA GLN A 21 15.48 11.60 0.22
C GLN A 21 14.10 11.22 0.76
N LEU A 22 13.05 11.29 -0.07
CA LEU A 22 11.70 10.95 0.33
C LEU A 22 11.40 9.46 0.11
N ARG A 23 10.71 8.89 1.07
CA ARG A 23 9.99 7.61 0.97
C ARG A 23 8.53 7.93 0.74
N THR A 24 7.85 7.12 -0.05
CA THR A 24 6.44 7.36 -0.39
C THR A 24 5.60 6.13 -0.11
N GLU A 25 4.47 6.36 0.53
CA GLU A 25 3.45 5.34 0.73
C GLU A 25 2.45 5.35 -0.43
N LEU A 26 1.90 4.18 -0.77
CA LEU A 26 0.83 4.06 -1.75
C LEU A 26 -0.15 2.94 -1.37
N ILE A 27 -1.44 3.25 -1.51
CA ILE A 27 -2.54 2.30 -1.38
C ILE A 27 -2.74 1.64 -2.76
N VAL A 28 -2.54 0.32 -2.83
CA VAL A 28 -2.53 -0.42 -4.11
C VAL A 28 -3.81 -1.27 -4.25
N ASP A 29 -4.97 -0.62 -4.21
CA ASP A 29 -6.28 -1.25 -4.39
C ASP A 29 -6.86 -1.07 -5.82
N GLY A 30 -6.22 -0.24 -6.65
CA GLY A 30 -6.72 0.10 -7.99
C GLY A 30 -7.84 1.16 -8.00
N ILE A 31 -8.22 1.68 -6.82
CA ILE A 31 -9.27 2.69 -6.64
C ILE A 31 -8.64 4.03 -6.23
N HIS A 32 -7.75 4.00 -5.24
CA HIS A 32 -7.00 5.20 -4.80
C HIS A 32 -6.02 5.69 -5.86
N ALA A 33 -5.49 4.78 -6.66
CA ALA A 33 -4.61 5.09 -7.78
C ALA A 33 -4.84 4.12 -8.93
N HIS A 34 -4.88 4.67 -10.15
CA HIS A 34 -4.92 3.88 -11.38
C HIS A 34 -3.66 2.98 -11.47
N PRO A 35 -3.75 1.74 -11.99
CA PRO A 35 -2.59 0.84 -12.12
C PRO A 35 -1.36 1.46 -12.79
N ALA A 36 -1.56 2.30 -13.81
CA ALA A 36 -0.47 3.03 -14.46
C ALA A 36 0.24 4.03 -13.50
N ALA A 37 -0.51 4.71 -12.63
CA ALA A 37 0.05 5.62 -11.64
C ALA A 37 0.87 4.87 -10.59
N VAL A 38 0.39 3.68 -10.16
CA VAL A 38 1.15 2.78 -9.27
C VAL A 38 2.48 2.39 -9.91
N ASN A 39 2.47 1.98 -11.18
CA ASN A 39 3.68 1.58 -11.89
C ASN A 39 4.66 2.75 -12.06
N ILE A 40 4.18 3.95 -12.41
CA ILE A 40 5.00 5.16 -12.47
C ILE A 40 5.65 5.44 -11.12
N ALA A 41 4.86 5.45 -10.04
CA ALA A 41 5.36 5.71 -8.69
C ALA A 41 6.44 4.71 -8.27
N LEU A 42 6.23 3.41 -8.47
CA LEU A 42 7.23 2.38 -8.15
C LEU A 42 8.52 2.58 -8.96
N ARG A 43 8.41 2.86 -10.26
CA ARG A 43 9.57 3.06 -11.14
C ARG A 43 10.39 4.28 -10.73
N GLN A 44 9.74 5.39 -10.40
CA GLN A 44 10.44 6.62 -10.04
C GLN A 44 11.05 6.54 -8.64
N LYS A 45 10.34 5.97 -7.67
CA LYS A 45 10.84 5.86 -6.30
C LYS A 45 11.87 4.77 -6.12
N GLY A 46 11.78 3.71 -6.92
CA GLY A 46 12.52 2.49 -6.71
C GLY A 46 11.95 1.68 -5.53
N ILE A 47 12.28 0.38 -5.54
CA ILE A 47 11.70 -0.58 -4.59
C ILE A 47 12.06 -0.23 -3.14
N GLU A 48 13.21 0.37 -2.87
CA GLU A 48 13.67 0.65 -1.50
C GLU A 48 12.96 1.83 -0.82
N ARG A 49 12.41 2.75 -1.62
CA ARG A 49 11.75 3.97 -1.14
C ARG A 49 10.24 3.96 -1.36
N PHE A 50 9.71 2.85 -1.87
CA PHE A 50 8.27 2.62 -2.05
C PHE A 50 7.71 1.78 -0.90
N TYR A 51 6.63 2.25 -0.31
CA TYR A 51 5.99 1.64 0.87
C TYR A 51 4.56 1.29 0.48
N LEU A 52 4.24 0.00 0.41
CA LEU A 52 2.86 -0.40 0.27
C LEU A 52 2.17 -0.27 1.63
N ILE A 53 1.05 0.45 1.65
CA ILE A 53 0.19 0.58 2.81
C ILE A 53 -1.23 0.16 2.43
N THR A 54 -2.04 -0.17 3.42
CA THR A 54 -3.47 -0.40 3.18
C THR A 54 -4.28 0.87 3.38
N ASP A 55 -3.92 1.72 4.36
CA ASP A 55 -4.82 2.77 4.88
C ASP A 55 -6.22 2.22 5.19
N ALA A 56 -6.26 0.99 5.68
CA ALA A 56 -7.50 0.26 5.84
C ALA A 56 -8.24 0.72 7.09
N MET A 57 -9.54 0.95 6.95
CA MET A 57 -10.42 1.33 8.05
C MET A 57 -11.17 0.12 8.63
N ARG A 58 -11.93 0.33 9.71
CA ARG A 58 -12.56 -0.73 10.53
C ARG A 58 -13.45 -1.72 9.78
N ALA A 59 -13.92 -1.36 8.59
CA ALA A 59 -14.76 -2.19 7.73
C ALA A 59 -13.98 -3.24 6.93
N LYS A 60 -12.64 -3.24 6.95
CA LYS A 60 -11.84 -4.25 6.26
C LYS A 60 -12.22 -5.65 6.75
N GLY A 61 -12.70 -6.49 5.83
CA GLY A 61 -13.13 -7.86 6.12
C GLY A 61 -14.57 -7.98 6.65
N MET A 62 -15.31 -6.87 6.71
CA MET A 62 -16.71 -6.84 7.10
C MET A 62 -17.62 -6.78 5.85
N PRO A 63 -18.91 -7.17 5.96
CA PRO A 63 -19.88 -6.97 4.87
C PRO A 63 -20.08 -5.50 4.51
N ASP A 64 -20.68 -5.25 3.34
CA ASP A 64 -21.15 -3.91 2.96
C ASP A 64 -22.05 -3.30 4.05
N GLY A 65 -21.88 -2.01 4.32
CA GLY A 65 -22.53 -1.35 5.44
C GLY A 65 -22.07 0.07 5.68
N THR A 66 -22.51 0.67 6.78
CA THR A 66 -22.06 2.00 7.24
C THR A 66 -21.21 1.84 8.48
N TYR A 67 -20.04 2.48 8.49
CA TYR A 67 -19.03 2.34 9.53
C TYR A 67 -18.48 3.71 9.92
N ASP A 68 -18.12 3.87 11.20
CA ASP A 68 -17.48 5.08 11.70
C ASP A 68 -16.01 5.18 11.28
N LEU A 69 -15.60 6.36 10.83
CA LEU A 69 -14.19 6.77 10.73
C LEU A 69 -14.00 8.18 11.28
N GLY A 70 -13.55 8.27 12.54
CA GLY A 70 -13.24 9.56 13.17
C GLY A 70 -14.48 10.44 13.35
N GLY A 71 -15.64 9.84 13.66
CA GLY A 71 -16.92 10.54 13.85
C GLY A 71 -17.70 10.78 12.56
N GLN A 72 -17.22 10.29 11.40
CA GLN A 72 -17.92 10.40 10.12
C GLN A 72 -18.44 9.04 9.65
N ASP A 73 -19.66 9.04 9.10
CA ASP A 73 -20.26 7.87 8.48
C ASP A 73 -19.61 7.58 7.12
N VAL A 74 -18.99 6.39 7.02
CA VAL A 74 -18.39 5.86 5.81
C VAL A 74 -19.25 4.72 5.28
N ILE A 75 -19.73 4.87 4.06
CA ILE A 75 -20.51 3.88 3.33
C ILE A 75 -19.53 2.98 2.59
N VAL A 76 -19.56 1.69 2.93
CA VAL A 76 -18.79 0.64 2.25
C VAL A 76 -19.70 -0.14 1.32
N ARG A 77 -19.32 -0.18 0.05
CA ARG A 77 -19.98 -0.97 -0.99
C ARG A 77 -18.95 -1.64 -1.88
N GLY A 78 -18.96 -2.96 -1.96
CA GLY A 78 -17.98 -3.73 -2.71
C GLY A 78 -16.57 -3.52 -2.18
N SER A 79 -15.69 -2.90 -2.98
CA SER A 79 -14.28 -2.64 -2.62
C SER A 79 -14.00 -1.19 -2.21
N GLU A 80 -15.02 -0.34 -2.10
CA GLU A 80 -14.87 1.09 -1.88
C GLU A 80 -15.43 1.54 -0.52
N ALA A 81 -14.72 2.47 0.12
CA ALA A 81 -15.13 3.13 1.35
C ALA A 81 -15.25 4.64 1.09
N ARG A 82 -16.46 5.19 1.17
CA ARG A 82 -16.73 6.60 0.81
C ARG A 82 -17.60 7.32 1.83
N LEU A 83 -17.35 8.61 2.01
CA LEU A 83 -18.29 9.51 2.68
C LEU A 83 -19.54 9.72 1.83
N ALA A 84 -20.60 10.25 2.43
CA ALA A 84 -21.82 10.65 1.71
C ALA A 84 -21.54 11.66 0.56
N SER A 85 -20.45 12.44 0.66
CA SER A 85 -20.00 13.35 -0.40
C SER A 85 -19.39 12.63 -1.62
N GLY A 86 -19.15 11.32 -1.55
CA GLY A 86 -18.46 10.53 -2.56
C GLY A 86 -16.92 10.50 -2.41
N ALA A 87 -16.35 11.29 -1.50
CA ALA A 87 -14.92 11.26 -1.21
C ALA A 87 -14.49 9.90 -0.62
N LEU A 88 -13.32 9.40 -1.02
CA LEU A 88 -12.72 8.19 -0.42
C LEU A 88 -12.36 8.45 1.06
N ALA A 89 -12.59 7.46 1.90
CA ALA A 89 -12.38 7.53 3.35
C ALA A 89 -11.67 6.27 3.86
N GLY A 90 -10.34 6.26 3.70
CA GLY A 90 -9.53 5.06 3.86
C GLY A 90 -9.86 4.00 2.81
N SER A 91 -9.38 2.78 3.03
CA SER A 91 -9.67 1.62 2.18
C SER A 91 -10.22 0.45 2.98
N ILE A 92 -10.56 -0.63 2.26
CA ILE A 92 -10.78 -1.96 2.85
C ILE A 92 -9.75 -2.98 2.34
N LEU A 93 -8.61 -2.50 1.83
CA LEU A 93 -7.54 -3.31 1.24
C LEU A 93 -6.88 -4.21 2.28
N LYS A 94 -6.69 -5.49 1.96
CA LYS A 94 -5.78 -6.37 2.71
C LYS A 94 -4.35 -6.25 2.17
N MET A 95 -3.37 -6.40 3.06
CA MET A 95 -1.95 -6.24 2.71
C MET A 95 -1.50 -7.20 1.58
N ASN A 96 -1.94 -8.46 1.65
CA ASN A 96 -1.60 -9.47 0.64
C ASN A 96 -2.27 -9.19 -0.72
N GLU A 97 -3.52 -8.70 -0.71
CA GLU A 97 -4.22 -8.26 -1.92
C GLU A 97 -3.52 -7.05 -2.55
N GLY A 98 -3.04 -6.10 -1.74
CA GLY A 98 -2.22 -4.98 -2.20
C GLY A 98 -0.93 -5.46 -2.89
N LEU A 99 -0.23 -6.42 -2.31
CA LEU A 99 0.97 -7.00 -2.92
C LEU A 99 0.66 -7.72 -4.24
N LYS A 100 -0.44 -8.50 -4.28
CA LYS A 100 -0.93 -9.16 -5.49
C LYS A 100 -1.23 -8.15 -6.59
N ASN A 101 -1.91 -7.05 -6.25
CA ASN A 101 -2.19 -5.95 -7.17
C ASN A 101 -0.90 -5.30 -7.66
N LEU A 102 0.06 -5.00 -6.76
CA LEU A 102 1.33 -4.41 -7.14
C LEU A 102 2.11 -5.31 -8.12
N MET A 103 2.15 -6.62 -7.88
CA MET A 103 2.75 -7.60 -8.80
C MET A 103 2.06 -7.56 -10.17
N SER A 104 0.72 -7.57 -10.20
CA SER A 104 -0.07 -7.51 -11.44
C SER A 104 0.14 -6.19 -12.19
N PHE A 105 0.09 -5.04 -11.51
CA PHE A 105 0.18 -3.72 -12.13
C PHE A 105 1.57 -3.39 -12.66
N THR A 106 2.61 -4.03 -12.11
CA THR A 106 4.01 -3.74 -12.44
C THR A 106 4.72 -4.89 -13.15
N GLN A 107 4.05 -6.04 -13.30
CA GLN A 107 4.59 -7.26 -13.90
C GLN A 107 5.89 -7.73 -13.22
N ARG A 108 5.97 -7.52 -11.90
CA ARG A 108 7.11 -7.91 -11.07
C ARG A 108 6.78 -9.09 -10.19
N THR A 109 7.83 -9.79 -9.76
CA THR A 109 7.74 -11.00 -8.96
C THR A 109 7.67 -10.70 -7.46
N LEU A 110 7.23 -11.70 -6.68
CA LEU A 110 7.27 -11.64 -5.21
C LEU A 110 8.70 -11.38 -4.70
N ASN A 111 9.71 -12.00 -5.32
CA ASN A 111 11.11 -11.84 -4.94
C ASN A 111 11.61 -10.40 -5.07
N GLU A 112 11.07 -9.64 -6.03
CA GLU A 112 11.38 -8.22 -6.18
C GLU A 112 10.61 -7.35 -5.19
N LEU A 113 9.36 -7.70 -4.88
CA LEU A 113 8.42 -6.80 -4.22
C LEU A 113 8.18 -7.06 -2.74
N TRP A 114 8.54 -8.23 -2.20
CA TRP A 114 8.26 -8.58 -0.79
C TRP A 114 8.72 -7.51 0.21
N ARG A 115 9.82 -6.80 -0.09
CA ARG A 115 10.38 -5.79 0.80
C ARG A 115 9.50 -4.55 0.97
N VAL A 116 8.64 -4.24 0.00
CA VAL A 116 7.76 -3.07 0.04
C VAL A 116 6.60 -3.22 1.04
N THR A 117 6.39 -4.42 1.56
CA THR A 117 5.39 -4.74 2.59
C THR A 117 6.02 -5.16 3.93
N SER A 118 7.35 -5.11 4.07
CA SER A 118 8.04 -5.64 5.25
C SER A 118 9.35 -4.92 5.57
N LEU A 119 10.44 -5.21 4.84
CA LEU A 119 11.77 -4.69 5.17
C LEU A 119 11.85 -3.16 5.16
N ASN A 120 11.18 -2.51 4.20
CA ASN A 120 11.22 -1.06 4.07
C ASN A 120 10.64 -0.38 5.33
N GLN A 121 9.49 -0.85 5.80
CA GLN A 121 8.83 -0.41 7.03
C GLN A 121 9.70 -0.69 8.25
N ALA A 122 10.29 -1.90 8.33
CA ALA A 122 11.18 -2.25 9.42
C ALA A 122 12.42 -1.34 9.48
N LEU A 123 12.99 -0.94 8.34
CA LEU A 123 14.09 0.03 8.30
C LEU A 123 13.64 1.42 8.75
N ALA A 124 12.50 1.91 8.26
CA ALA A 124 11.95 3.22 8.63
C ALA A 124 11.63 3.34 10.13
N LEU A 125 11.19 2.24 10.74
CA LEU A 125 10.85 2.18 12.17
C LEU A 125 12.04 1.75 13.06
N ASN A 126 13.24 1.62 12.51
CA ASN A 126 14.43 1.12 13.21
C ASN A 126 14.24 -0.27 13.87
N LEU A 127 13.44 -1.12 13.24
CA LEU A 127 13.14 -2.50 13.65
C LEU A 127 13.84 -3.56 12.80
N ALA A 128 14.61 -3.16 11.78
CA ALA A 128 15.27 -4.08 10.86
C ALA A 128 16.28 -5.03 11.53
N HIS A 129 16.70 -4.78 12.77
CA HIS A 129 17.53 -5.71 13.54
C HIS A 129 16.73 -6.94 14.03
N ARG A 130 15.39 -6.86 14.10
CA ARG A 130 14.53 -7.93 14.64
C ARG A 130 13.33 -8.31 13.74
N LYS A 131 12.91 -7.44 12.82
CA LYS A 131 11.78 -7.66 11.90
C LYS A 131 12.21 -7.51 10.43
N GLY A 132 11.27 -7.78 9.53
CA GLY A 132 11.34 -7.31 8.15
C GLY A 132 12.10 -8.20 7.19
N SER A 133 12.69 -9.32 7.63
CA SER A 133 13.33 -10.30 6.73
C SER A 133 13.53 -11.63 7.47
N ILE A 134 13.69 -12.72 6.71
CA ILE A 134 13.98 -14.05 7.27
C ILE A 134 15.50 -14.18 7.47
N GLN A 135 15.96 -13.99 8.69
CA GLN A 135 17.38 -14.11 9.07
C GLN A 135 17.51 -14.65 10.50
N HIS A 136 18.59 -15.36 10.78
CA HIS A 136 18.87 -15.88 12.12
C HIS A 136 18.91 -14.74 13.16
N GLY A 137 18.31 -14.98 14.33
CA GLY A 137 18.25 -14.02 15.44
C GLY A 137 17.13 -12.98 15.34
N LYS A 138 16.34 -12.95 14.25
CA LYS A 138 15.14 -12.12 14.13
C LYS A 138 13.91 -12.84 14.69
N ASP A 139 12.85 -12.08 14.97
CA ASP A 139 11.58 -12.64 15.39
C ASP A 139 10.96 -13.45 14.24
N ALA A 140 10.31 -14.57 14.58
CA ALA A 140 9.64 -15.46 13.64
C ALA A 140 8.26 -14.92 13.17
N ASP A 141 8.20 -13.64 12.82
CA ASP A 141 7.03 -13.03 12.18
C ASP A 141 7.04 -13.40 10.70
N LEU A 142 6.38 -14.49 10.36
CA LEU A 142 6.37 -15.07 9.01
C LEU A 142 4.98 -15.05 8.42
N VAL A 143 4.90 -15.20 7.10
CA VAL A 143 3.65 -15.44 6.39
C VAL A 143 3.93 -16.42 5.28
N ILE A 144 3.13 -17.47 5.19
CA ILE A 144 3.17 -18.42 4.08
C ILE A 144 2.04 -18.07 3.14
N VAL A 145 2.38 -17.86 1.86
CA VAL A 145 1.40 -17.59 0.80
C VAL A 145 1.51 -18.60 -0.33
N ASN A 146 0.42 -18.84 -1.05
CA ASN A 146 0.46 -19.61 -2.29
C ASN A 146 0.89 -18.75 -3.50
N SER A 147 0.91 -19.34 -4.70
CA SER A 147 1.27 -18.64 -5.95
C SER A 147 0.35 -17.47 -6.31
N ASN A 148 -0.85 -17.41 -5.73
CA ASN A 148 -1.82 -16.34 -5.91
C ASN A 148 -1.73 -15.26 -4.82
N ILE A 149 -0.73 -15.33 -3.93
CA ILE A 149 -0.53 -14.44 -2.78
C ILE A 149 -1.69 -14.53 -1.77
N GLU A 150 -2.39 -15.66 -1.74
CA GLU A 150 -3.36 -15.95 -0.68
C GLU A 150 -2.62 -16.46 0.55
N VAL A 151 -2.97 -15.92 1.72
CA VAL A 151 -2.35 -16.29 3.00
C VAL A 151 -2.81 -17.68 3.42
N LEU A 152 -1.86 -18.58 3.63
CA LEU A 152 -2.10 -19.94 4.15
C LEU A 152 -1.96 -19.97 5.68
N THR A 153 -0.94 -19.30 6.23
CA THR A 153 -0.73 -19.15 7.68
C THR A 153 0.19 -17.97 7.97
N THR A 154 0.13 -17.48 9.21
CA THR A 154 1.05 -16.48 9.81
C THR A 154 1.68 -17.05 11.06
#